data_AF-A0A2N1HVH8-F1
#
_entry.id   AF-A0A2N1HVH8-F1
#
_cell.length_a   1.000
_cell.length_b   1.000
_cell.length_c   1.000
_cell.angle_alpha   90.00
_cell.angle_beta   90.00
_cell.angle_gamma   90.00
#
_symmetry.space_group_name_H-M   'P 1'
#
loop_
_entity.id
_entity.type
_entity.pdbx_description
1 polymer ?
#
loop_
_entity_poly.entity_id
_entity_poly.type
_entity_poly.pdbx_seq_one_letter_code
_entity_poly.pdbx_strand_id
1 'polypeptide(L)'
;MLKHLLIISVVFVLAACSRNDTDIIEPAEIFSPSGSFDATLNAGQQVPQTGSADTATASIEYDSDGNLIKIMLDVSSVNMLTTATLHIGAIGQNSASLFTFENNDTDMLELSNVVSPQQISALLDGLMYINIATIEFPDGAIRAQILAPDVVVIGFSLAGSQQVPVVATSANADGYASYNKTTQALTLKVNTTGVEDATMAHIHTGPIGENGPVLVALEQSIDDVNVWSVPEGTTLNAEIFGVLASGGHYVNVHTPAHPSGEIRGQIE
;
A
#
# COMPACT_ATOMS: atom_id res chain seq x y z
N MET A 1 8.29 -13.17 -45.92
CA MET A 1 7.09 -13.88 -45.41
C MET A 1 6.47 -12.99 -44.35
N LEU A 2 5.31 -12.43 -44.68
CA LEU A 2 4.56 -11.44 -43.91
C LEU A 2 3.61 -12.20 -42.97
N LYS A 3 3.62 -11.91 -41.67
CA LYS A 3 2.52 -12.29 -40.76
C LYS A 3 2.08 -11.03 -40.02
N HIS A 4 0.93 -10.50 -40.44
CA HIS A 4 0.23 -9.42 -39.76
C HIS A 4 -0.45 -9.97 -38.50
N LEU A 5 -0.26 -9.26 -37.39
CA LEU A 5 -0.95 -9.49 -36.12
C LEU A 5 -2.30 -8.77 -36.18
N LEU A 6 -3.39 -9.53 -36.12
CA LEU A 6 -4.77 -9.02 -36.14
C LEU A 6 -5.20 -8.79 -34.69
N ILE A 7 -5.33 -7.54 -34.27
CA ILE A 7 -5.95 -7.18 -32.99
C ILE A 7 -7.45 -7.13 -33.23
N ILE A 8 -8.19 -8.07 -32.62
CA ILE A 8 -9.65 -8.10 -32.66
C ILE A 8 -10.16 -7.29 -31.46
N SER A 9 -10.61 -6.07 -31.70
CA SER A 9 -11.40 -5.30 -30.74
C SER A 9 -12.87 -5.68 -30.93
N VAL A 10 -13.47 -6.32 -29.93
CA VAL A 10 -14.88 -6.70 -29.93
C VAL A 10 -15.70 -5.50 -29.47
N VAL A 11 -16.32 -4.81 -30.42
CA VAL A 11 -17.30 -3.75 -30.15
C VAL A 11 -18.66 -4.40 -29.97
N PHE A 12 -19.24 -4.31 -28.77
CA PHE A 12 -20.63 -4.67 -28.54
C PHE A 12 -21.54 -3.56 -29.11
N VAL A 13 -22.33 -3.90 -30.13
CA VAL A 13 -23.40 -3.03 -30.64
C VAL A 13 -24.73 -3.56 -30.13
N LEU A 14 -25.32 -2.85 -29.17
CA LEU A 14 -26.72 -3.05 -28.77
C LEU A 14 -27.62 -2.45 -29.85
N ALA A 15 -28.40 -3.29 -30.52
CA ALA A 15 -29.41 -2.88 -31.48
C ALA A 15 -30.67 -2.41 -30.73
N ALA A 16 -30.90 -1.09 -30.70
CA ALA A 16 -32.18 -0.50 -30.32
C ALA A 16 -33.00 -0.15 -31.57
N CYS A 17 -34.22 -0.66 -31.64
CA CYS A 17 -35.17 -0.32 -32.71
C CYS A 17 -36.00 0.92 -32.33
N SER A 18 -36.28 1.75 -33.36
CA SER A 18 -37.42 2.66 -33.54
C SER A 18 -37.30 4.15 -33.17
N ARG A 19 -37.48 4.95 -34.25
CA ARG A 19 -38.15 6.28 -34.38
C ARG A 19 -37.32 7.54 -34.12
N ASN A 20 -36.88 8.13 -35.24
CA ASN A 20 -36.92 9.58 -35.54
C ASN A 20 -36.43 10.57 -34.48
N ASP A 21 -35.38 10.23 -33.74
CA ASP A 21 -34.52 11.21 -33.10
C ASP A 21 -33.21 11.28 -33.90
N THR A 22 -32.69 12.49 -34.09
CA THR A 22 -31.27 12.67 -34.42
C THR A 22 -30.49 12.23 -33.20
N ASP A 23 -30.36 10.92 -33.01
CA ASP A 23 -29.46 10.32 -32.04
C ASP A 23 -28.06 10.79 -32.42
N ILE A 24 -27.62 11.87 -31.75
CA ILE A 24 -26.21 12.20 -31.69
C ILE A 24 -25.59 11.00 -30.99
N ILE A 25 -24.98 10.11 -31.78
CA ILE A 25 -24.09 9.10 -31.23
C ILE A 25 -22.95 9.91 -30.62
N GLU A 26 -23.03 10.15 -29.31
CA GLU A 26 -21.89 10.69 -28.59
C GLU A 26 -20.72 9.74 -28.84
N PRO A 27 -19.56 10.24 -29.30
CA PRO A 27 -18.41 9.39 -29.52
C PRO A 27 -18.10 8.66 -28.22
N ALA A 28 -17.84 7.36 -28.31
CA ALA A 28 -17.38 6.58 -27.17
C ALA A 28 -16.24 7.34 -26.49
N GLU A 29 -16.34 7.55 -25.18
CA GLU A 29 -15.32 8.29 -24.45
C GLU A 29 -13.96 7.60 -24.65
N ILE A 30 -13.05 8.32 -25.31
CA ILE A 30 -11.71 7.83 -25.60
C ILE A 30 -10.86 8.02 -24.35
N PHE A 31 -10.44 6.91 -23.74
CA PHE A 31 -9.50 6.95 -22.63
C PHE A 31 -8.25 7.74 -23.01
N SER A 32 -8.02 8.86 -22.34
CA SER A 32 -6.92 9.78 -22.58
C SER A 32 -6.13 9.97 -21.28
N PRO A 33 -5.04 9.22 -21.06
CA PRO A 33 -4.34 9.24 -19.78
C PRO A 33 -3.90 10.65 -19.38
N SER A 34 -4.33 11.08 -18.21
CA SER A 34 -3.88 12.32 -17.54
C SER A 34 -2.58 12.09 -16.76
N GLY A 35 -2.31 10.86 -16.35
CA GLY A 35 -1.07 10.47 -15.69
C GLY A 35 -1.01 8.97 -15.42
N SER A 36 0.10 8.54 -14.83
CA SER A 36 0.32 7.14 -14.49
C SER A 36 1.13 6.95 -13.20
N PHE A 37 1.03 5.74 -12.64
CA PHE A 37 1.79 5.25 -11.51
C PHE A 37 2.27 3.83 -11.79
N ASP A 38 3.38 3.46 -11.17
CA ASP A 38 3.84 2.08 -11.12
C ASP A 38 3.88 1.62 -9.67
N ALA A 39 3.56 0.35 -9.42
CA ALA A 39 3.53 -0.22 -8.09
C ALA A 39 4.16 -1.62 -8.08
N THR A 40 4.92 -1.94 -7.03
CA THR A 40 5.48 -3.28 -6.81
C THR A 40 4.88 -3.87 -5.55
N LEU A 41 4.26 -5.05 -5.70
CA LEU A 41 3.59 -5.75 -4.62
C LEU A 41 4.56 -6.72 -3.95
N ASN A 42 4.56 -6.72 -2.62
CA ASN A 42 5.32 -7.67 -1.81
C ASN A 42 4.62 -7.94 -0.47
N ALA A 43 5.11 -8.93 0.26
CA ALA A 43 4.54 -9.35 1.54
C ALA A 43 4.76 -8.35 2.68
N GLY A 44 5.83 -7.54 2.64
CA GLY A 44 6.12 -6.53 3.67
C GLY A 44 5.12 -5.36 3.65
N GLN A 45 4.44 -5.13 2.52
CA GLN A 45 3.36 -4.16 2.43
C GLN A 45 1.98 -4.73 2.81
N GLN A 46 1.85 -6.05 2.92
CA GLN A 46 0.58 -6.71 3.28
C GLN A 46 0.19 -6.35 4.71
N VAL A 47 -1.12 -6.27 4.98
CA VAL A 47 -1.65 -5.93 6.30
C VAL A 47 -2.57 -7.05 6.80
N PRO A 48 -2.18 -7.83 7.83
CA PRO A 48 -0.85 -7.90 8.44
C PRO A 48 0.22 -8.42 7.46
N GLN A 49 1.51 -8.24 7.75
CA GLN A 49 2.58 -8.74 6.88
C GLN A 49 2.53 -10.26 6.80
N THR A 50 2.94 -10.82 5.65
CA THR A 50 3.01 -12.26 5.46
C THR A 50 4.44 -12.74 5.19
N GLY A 51 4.62 -14.06 5.17
CA GLY A 51 5.86 -14.70 4.72
C GLY A 51 5.89 -15.03 3.23
N SER A 52 4.94 -14.53 2.42
CA SER A 52 4.91 -14.87 0.99
C SER A 52 6.18 -14.42 0.28
N ALA A 53 6.72 -15.30 -0.57
CA ALA A 53 7.83 -14.99 -1.46
C ALA A 53 7.36 -14.45 -2.83
N ASP A 54 6.04 -14.41 -3.06
CA ASP A 54 5.48 -13.92 -4.31
C ASP A 54 5.76 -12.42 -4.50
N THR A 55 5.77 -11.98 -5.75
CA THR A 55 5.84 -10.56 -6.12
C THR A 55 4.96 -10.30 -7.33
N ALA A 56 4.50 -9.06 -7.50
CA ALA A 56 3.77 -8.62 -8.68
C ALA A 56 4.12 -7.17 -9.00
N THR A 57 3.84 -6.74 -10.23
CA THR A 57 3.98 -5.33 -10.62
C THR A 57 2.71 -4.83 -11.28
N ALA A 58 2.37 -3.57 -11.06
CA ALA A 58 1.22 -2.94 -11.68
C ALA A 58 1.62 -1.64 -12.37
N SER A 59 1.03 -1.37 -13.54
CA SER A 59 1.03 -0.06 -14.17
C SER A 59 -0.39 0.47 -14.17
N ILE A 60 -0.58 1.66 -13.62
CA ILE A 60 -1.86 2.33 -13.40
C ILE A 60 -1.87 3.58 -14.26
N GLU A 61 -2.85 3.71 -15.15
CA GLU A 61 -3.14 4.94 -15.88
C GLU A 61 -4.50 5.49 -15.42
N TYR A 62 -4.61 6.80 -15.29
CA TYR A 62 -5.87 7.45 -14.96
C TYR A 62 -6.18 8.58 -15.94
N ASP A 63 -7.46 8.80 -16.20
CA ASP A 63 -8.00 9.90 -16.98
C ASP A 63 -8.90 10.73 -16.06
N SER A 64 -8.44 11.92 -15.66
CA SER A 64 -9.17 12.78 -14.74
C SER A 64 -10.37 13.46 -15.39
N ASP A 65 -10.35 13.65 -16.70
CA ASP A 65 -11.43 14.30 -17.44
C ASP A 65 -12.56 13.29 -17.72
N GLY A 66 -12.19 12.08 -18.15
CA GLY A 66 -13.10 10.96 -18.39
C GLY A 66 -13.49 10.16 -17.14
N ASN A 67 -12.88 10.44 -15.98
CA ASN A 67 -13.07 9.67 -14.74
C ASN A 67 -12.88 8.16 -14.94
N LEU A 68 -11.78 7.77 -15.58
CA LEU A 68 -11.46 6.37 -15.86
C LEU A 68 -10.13 5.99 -15.23
N ILE A 69 -10.03 4.74 -14.80
CA ILE A 69 -8.75 4.11 -14.47
C ILE A 69 -8.55 2.87 -15.33
N LYS A 70 -7.29 2.62 -15.72
CA LYS A 70 -6.85 1.38 -16.32
C LYS A 70 -5.63 0.86 -15.57
N ILE A 71 -5.66 -0.41 -15.20
CA ILE A 71 -4.57 -1.06 -14.47
C ILE A 71 -4.21 -2.36 -15.19
N MET A 72 -2.94 -2.49 -15.50
CA MET A 72 -2.30 -3.74 -15.91
C MET A 72 -1.55 -4.29 -14.71
N LEU A 73 -1.81 -5.54 -14.33
CA LEU A 73 -1.19 -6.20 -13.18
C LEU A 73 -0.51 -7.49 -13.62
N ASP A 74 0.82 -7.50 -13.60
CA ASP A 74 1.64 -8.68 -13.87
C ASP A 74 1.75 -9.55 -12.62
N VAL A 75 1.13 -10.73 -12.67
CA VAL A 75 1.07 -11.74 -11.61
C VAL A 75 1.89 -12.99 -11.96
N SER A 76 2.78 -12.92 -12.94
CA SER A 76 3.62 -14.04 -13.38
C SER A 76 4.49 -14.65 -12.29
N SER A 77 4.75 -13.89 -11.22
CA SER A 77 5.52 -14.31 -10.05
C SER A 77 4.63 -14.54 -8.81
N VAL A 78 3.33 -14.85 -9.02
CA VAL A 78 2.38 -15.18 -7.96
C VAL A 78 1.91 -16.62 -8.12
N ASN A 79 2.07 -17.43 -7.07
CA ASN A 79 1.62 -18.82 -7.08
C ASN A 79 0.21 -18.95 -6.51
N MET A 80 -0.62 -19.80 -7.13
CA MET A 80 -1.96 -20.14 -6.63
C MET A 80 -2.84 -18.91 -6.33
N LEU A 81 -2.81 -17.91 -7.23
CA LEU A 81 -3.65 -16.72 -7.13
C LEU A 81 -5.13 -17.10 -7.03
N THR A 82 -5.83 -16.47 -6.08
CA THR A 82 -7.27 -16.64 -5.90
C THR A 82 -8.01 -15.36 -6.28
N THR A 83 -7.55 -14.21 -5.80
CA THR A 83 -8.13 -12.91 -6.12
C THR A 83 -7.07 -11.82 -6.19
N ALA A 84 -7.33 -10.81 -7.02
CA ALA A 84 -6.64 -9.54 -7.00
C ALA A 84 -7.69 -8.43 -6.95
N THR A 85 -7.50 -7.45 -6.07
CA THR A 85 -8.49 -6.40 -5.77
C THR A 85 -7.83 -5.04 -5.60
N LEU A 86 -8.54 -3.98 -6.01
CA LEU A 86 -8.19 -2.59 -5.76
C LEU A 86 -9.00 -2.08 -4.58
N HIS A 87 -8.38 -1.26 -3.73
CA HIS A 87 -8.95 -0.76 -2.48
C HIS A 87 -8.66 0.73 -2.27
N ILE A 88 -9.42 1.38 -1.39
CA ILE A 88 -9.15 2.74 -0.90
C ILE A 88 -8.78 2.69 0.58
N GLY A 89 -7.52 2.96 0.88
CA GLY A 89 -6.99 3.03 2.23
C GLY A 89 -5.52 3.48 2.21
N ALA A 90 -5.10 4.14 3.28
CA ALA A 90 -3.71 4.51 3.48
C ALA A 90 -2.81 3.28 3.76
N ILE A 91 -1.50 3.49 3.76
CA ILE A 91 -0.52 2.47 4.14
C ILE A 91 -0.83 1.91 5.55
N GLY A 92 -0.67 0.60 5.71
CA GLY A 92 -0.93 -0.09 6.97
C GLY A 92 -2.41 -0.23 7.35
N GLN A 93 -3.35 0.14 6.47
CA GLN A 93 -4.79 0.05 6.72
C GLN A 93 -5.49 -0.87 5.70
N ASN A 94 -6.38 -1.73 6.20
CA ASN A 94 -7.31 -2.51 5.38
C ASN A 94 -8.64 -1.78 5.15
N SER A 95 -9.24 -2.00 3.99
CA SER A 95 -10.58 -1.52 3.64
C SER A 95 -11.33 -2.57 2.83
N ALA A 96 -12.63 -2.34 2.62
CA ALA A 96 -13.40 -3.10 1.65
C ALA A 96 -12.80 -2.98 0.24
N SER A 97 -12.99 -4.02 -0.57
CA SER A 97 -12.62 -4.01 -1.99
C SER A 97 -13.47 -2.98 -2.74
N LEU A 98 -12.80 -2.16 -3.54
CA LEU A 98 -13.43 -1.24 -4.48
C LEU A 98 -13.77 -1.97 -5.79
N PHE A 99 -12.78 -2.66 -6.36
CA PHE A 99 -12.93 -3.42 -7.61
C PHE A 99 -12.13 -4.71 -7.55
N THR A 100 -12.57 -5.71 -8.30
CA THR A 100 -11.85 -6.97 -8.49
C THR A 100 -11.30 -7.01 -9.90
N PHE A 101 -10.05 -7.44 -10.05
CA PHE A 101 -9.43 -7.62 -11.36
C PHE A 101 -10.05 -8.83 -12.07
N GLU A 102 -10.22 -8.71 -13.39
CA GLU A 102 -10.71 -9.82 -14.19
C GLU A 102 -9.54 -10.74 -14.57
N ASN A 103 -9.72 -12.04 -14.34
CA ASN A 103 -8.77 -13.03 -14.81
C ASN A 103 -9.05 -13.35 -16.27
N ASN A 104 -8.05 -13.12 -17.12
CA ASN A 104 -8.09 -13.39 -18.56
C ASN A 104 -7.35 -14.68 -18.94
N ASP A 105 -7.15 -15.59 -17.98
CA ASP A 105 -6.38 -16.84 -18.11
C ASP A 105 -4.91 -16.61 -18.53
N THR A 106 -4.38 -15.42 -18.24
CA THR A 106 -2.97 -15.08 -18.44
C THR A 106 -2.36 -14.56 -17.13
N ASP A 107 -1.03 -14.45 -17.11
CA ASP A 107 -0.30 -13.83 -16.01
C ASP A 107 -0.42 -12.28 -15.99
N MET A 108 -1.26 -11.70 -16.85
CA MET A 108 -1.50 -10.27 -16.94
C MET A 108 -2.98 -9.97 -16.68
N LEU A 109 -3.31 -9.55 -15.47
CA LEU A 109 -4.67 -9.15 -15.12
C LEU A 109 -4.93 -7.71 -15.55
N GLU A 110 -6.17 -7.42 -15.97
CA GLU A 110 -6.58 -6.10 -16.40
C GLU A 110 -7.76 -5.60 -15.57
N LEU A 111 -7.79 -4.29 -15.35
CA LEU A 111 -8.92 -3.59 -14.75
C LEU A 111 -9.14 -2.29 -15.49
N SER A 112 -10.35 -2.06 -15.98
CA SER A 112 -10.75 -0.81 -16.62
C SER A 112 -12.12 -0.42 -16.11
N ASN A 113 -12.20 0.64 -15.31
CA ASN A 113 -13.45 1.05 -14.66
C ASN A 113 -13.64 2.56 -14.67
N VAL A 114 -14.91 2.98 -14.75
CA VAL A 114 -15.32 4.35 -14.41
C VAL A 114 -15.20 4.52 -12.90
N VAL A 115 -14.65 5.66 -12.49
CA VAL A 115 -14.44 6.04 -11.10
C VAL A 115 -15.11 7.37 -10.80
N SER A 116 -15.23 7.74 -9.53
CA SER A 116 -15.65 9.11 -9.16
C SER A 116 -14.46 10.06 -9.10
N PRO A 117 -14.68 11.38 -9.18
CA PRO A 117 -13.63 12.36 -8.94
C PRO A 117 -12.94 12.20 -7.57
N GLN A 118 -13.69 11.77 -6.55
CA GLN A 118 -13.12 11.50 -5.22
C GLN A 118 -12.20 10.28 -5.23
N GLN A 119 -12.48 9.28 -6.06
CA GLN A 119 -11.61 8.12 -6.24
C GLN A 119 -10.34 8.50 -7.00
N ILE A 120 -10.43 9.38 -8.00
CA ILE A 120 -9.23 9.97 -8.62
C ILE A 120 -8.41 10.75 -7.60
N SER A 121 -9.04 11.57 -6.73
CA SER A 121 -8.32 12.23 -5.63
C SER A 121 -7.63 11.22 -4.73
N ALA A 122 -8.33 10.16 -4.31
CA ALA A 122 -7.75 9.11 -3.46
C ALA A 122 -6.55 8.41 -4.13
N LEU A 123 -6.57 8.20 -5.46
CA LEU A 123 -5.40 7.71 -6.19
C LEU A 123 -4.22 8.70 -6.11
N LEU A 124 -4.47 9.98 -6.40
CA LEU A 124 -3.47 11.04 -6.40
C LEU A 124 -2.88 11.31 -5.01
N ASP A 125 -3.70 11.17 -3.98
CA ASP A 125 -3.33 11.34 -2.57
C ASP A 125 -2.63 10.09 -2.00
N GLY A 126 -2.43 9.06 -2.82
CA GLY A 126 -1.75 7.83 -2.41
C GLY A 126 -2.56 6.97 -1.46
N LEU A 127 -3.90 7.10 -1.48
CA LEU A 127 -4.87 6.38 -0.65
C LEU A 127 -5.50 5.19 -1.37
N MET A 128 -4.83 4.65 -2.40
CA MET A 128 -5.25 3.40 -3.05
C MET A 128 -4.18 2.33 -2.96
N TYR A 129 -4.62 1.08 -2.89
CA TYR A 129 -3.71 -0.07 -2.88
C TYR A 129 -4.29 -1.26 -3.63
N ILE A 130 -3.39 -2.09 -4.15
CA ILE A 130 -3.72 -3.39 -4.75
C ILE A 130 -3.38 -4.47 -3.75
N ASN A 131 -4.27 -5.45 -3.59
CA ASN A 131 -4.08 -6.63 -2.74
C ASN A 131 -4.25 -7.88 -3.60
N ILE A 132 -3.34 -8.85 -3.45
CA ILE A 132 -3.43 -10.16 -4.09
C ILE A 132 -3.53 -11.22 -3.01
N ALA A 133 -4.56 -12.04 -3.07
CA ALA A 133 -4.71 -13.23 -2.25
C ALA A 133 -4.33 -14.49 -3.03
N THR A 134 -3.84 -15.47 -2.29
CA THR A 134 -3.53 -16.81 -2.81
C THR A 134 -4.26 -17.86 -1.98
N ILE A 135 -4.15 -19.12 -2.37
CA ILE A 135 -4.70 -20.23 -1.56
C ILE A 135 -4.04 -20.28 -0.17
N GLU A 136 -2.75 -19.99 -0.07
CA GLU A 136 -2.00 -20.01 1.20
C GLU A 136 -2.33 -18.79 2.07
N PHE A 137 -2.53 -17.62 1.45
CA PHE A 137 -2.84 -16.38 2.14
C PHE A 137 -4.19 -15.82 1.65
N PRO A 138 -5.32 -16.35 2.15
CA PRO A 138 -6.66 -16.00 1.67
C PRO A 138 -7.08 -14.56 1.98
N ASP A 139 -6.51 -13.95 3.02
CA ASP A 139 -6.74 -12.54 3.37
C ASP A 139 -5.78 -11.57 2.65
N GLY A 140 -4.91 -12.09 1.79
CA GLY A 140 -3.89 -11.36 1.03
C GLY A 140 -2.49 -11.89 1.30
N ALA A 141 -1.78 -12.26 0.24
CA ALA A 141 -0.38 -12.65 0.24
C ALA A 141 0.53 -11.42 0.13
N ILE A 142 0.23 -10.53 -0.82
CA ILE A 142 1.06 -9.38 -1.16
C ILE A 142 0.21 -8.16 -1.48
N ARG A 143 0.78 -6.98 -1.20
CA ARG A 143 0.12 -5.68 -1.41
C ARG A 143 1.08 -4.67 -2.01
N ALA A 144 0.54 -3.69 -2.71
CA ALA A 144 1.25 -2.45 -3.02
C ALA A 144 0.35 -1.24 -2.74
N GLN A 145 0.89 -0.26 -2.02
CA GLN A 145 0.33 1.07 -2.01
C GLN A 145 0.65 1.77 -3.35
N ILE A 146 -0.33 2.39 -3.99
CA ILE A 146 -0.12 3.16 -5.22
C ILE A 146 0.31 4.56 -4.82
N LEU A 147 1.55 4.92 -5.13
CA LEU A 147 2.20 6.15 -4.67
C LEU A 147 2.99 6.79 -5.80
N ALA A 148 3.27 8.10 -5.67
CA ALA A 148 4.15 8.81 -6.59
C ALA A 148 5.56 8.18 -6.64
N PRO A 149 6.27 8.26 -7.78
CA PRO A 149 7.53 7.54 -8.00
C PRO A 149 8.69 7.98 -7.09
N ASP A 150 8.57 9.13 -6.45
CA ASP A 150 9.54 9.67 -5.49
C ASP A 150 9.27 9.20 -4.04
N VAL A 151 8.23 8.40 -3.83
CA VAL A 151 7.88 7.83 -2.53
C VAL A 151 8.49 6.45 -2.40
N VAL A 152 9.20 6.21 -1.30
CA VAL A 152 9.67 4.88 -0.91
C VAL A 152 8.74 4.30 0.15
N VAL A 153 8.56 2.98 0.13
CA VAL A 153 7.74 2.25 1.10
C VAL A 153 8.58 1.17 1.77
N ILE A 154 8.43 1.02 3.08
CA ILE A 154 9.12 0.00 3.89
C ILE A 154 8.09 -0.63 4.82
N GLY A 155 8.09 -1.96 4.86
CA GLY A 155 7.44 -2.76 5.90
C GLY A 155 8.49 -3.34 6.83
N PHE A 156 8.26 -3.29 8.13
CA PHE A 156 9.18 -3.82 9.15
C PHE A 156 8.39 -4.46 10.29
N SER A 157 9.01 -5.36 11.06
CA SER A 157 8.37 -6.03 12.19
C SER A 157 8.97 -5.59 13.52
N LEU A 158 8.15 -5.52 14.56
CA LEU A 158 8.56 -5.23 15.93
C LEU A 158 8.43 -6.48 16.79
N ALA A 159 9.44 -6.76 17.61
CA ALA A 159 9.41 -7.86 18.56
C ALA A 159 10.23 -7.53 19.83
N GLY A 160 9.94 -8.21 20.94
CA GLY A 160 10.72 -8.06 22.17
C GLY A 160 12.16 -8.55 22.04
N SER A 161 12.42 -9.49 21.12
CA SER A 161 13.77 -9.97 20.78
C SER A 161 14.66 -8.90 20.13
N GLN A 162 14.08 -7.82 19.62
CA GLN A 162 14.82 -6.70 19.04
C GLN A 162 15.10 -5.59 20.05
N GLN A 163 14.52 -5.65 21.26
CA GLN A 163 14.77 -4.68 22.32
C GLN A 163 16.21 -4.74 22.83
N VAL A 164 16.67 -3.64 23.40
CA VAL A 164 17.98 -3.53 24.03
C VAL A 164 17.83 -3.00 25.45
N PRO A 165 17.89 -3.86 26.50
CA PRO A 165 18.03 -5.32 26.47
C PRO A 165 16.80 -6.06 25.91
N VAL A 166 16.99 -7.31 25.48
CA VAL A 166 15.91 -8.17 24.98
C VAL A 166 14.81 -8.35 26.02
N VAL A 167 13.56 -8.27 25.57
CA VAL A 167 12.36 -8.52 26.36
C VAL A 167 11.74 -9.87 25.94
N ALA A 168 11.52 -10.75 26.91
CA ALA A 168 10.83 -12.02 26.69
C ALA A 168 9.32 -11.80 26.74
N THR A 169 8.71 -11.51 25.58
CA THR A 169 7.27 -11.32 25.38
C THR A 169 6.83 -12.00 24.09
N SER A 170 5.55 -12.34 23.98
CA SER A 170 4.92 -12.75 22.71
C SER A 170 4.35 -11.57 21.94
N ALA A 171 4.36 -10.36 22.52
CA ALA A 171 3.96 -9.14 21.85
C ALA A 171 4.78 -8.90 20.58
N ASN A 172 4.11 -8.37 19.57
CA ASN A 172 4.70 -8.04 18.28
C ASN A 172 3.92 -6.90 17.61
N ALA A 173 4.45 -6.39 16.50
CA ALA A 173 3.72 -5.47 15.64
C ALA A 173 4.25 -5.50 14.21
N ASP A 174 3.41 -5.08 13.26
CA ASP A 174 3.84 -4.72 11.92
C ASP A 174 3.87 -3.21 11.79
N GLY A 175 5.01 -2.69 11.31
CA GLY A 175 5.23 -1.30 10.97
C GLY A 175 5.24 -1.09 9.46
N TYR A 176 4.66 0.01 9.02
CA TYR A 176 4.61 0.41 7.62
C TYR A 176 4.97 1.88 7.52
N ALA A 177 5.95 2.22 6.70
CA ALA A 177 6.39 3.58 6.48
C ALA A 177 6.40 3.92 5.00
N SER A 178 6.04 5.15 4.67
CA SER A 178 6.36 5.75 3.38
C SER A 178 7.04 7.10 3.57
N TYR A 179 7.99 7.40 2.69
CA TYR A 179 8.71 8.67 2.70
C TYR A 179 8.76 9.27 1.29
N ASN A 180 8.25 10.48 1.15
CA ASN A 180 8.32 11.23 -0.10
C ASN A 180 9.64 12.02 -0.15
N LYS A 181 10.51 11.70 -1.11
CA LYS A 181 11.84 12.32 -1.24
C LYS A 181 11.81 13.79 -1.66
N THR A 182 10.72 14.25 -2.27
CA THR A 182 10.55 15.63 -2.73
C THR A 182 10.00 16.52 -1.61
N THR A 183 8.91 16.09 -0.98
CA THR A 183 8.21 16.87 0.06
C THR A 183 8.75 16.62 1.47
N GLN A 184 9.58 15.59 1.64
CA GLN A 184 10.12 15.14 2.93
C GLN A 184 9.06 14.59 3.89
N ALA A 185 7.84 14.37 3.40
CA ALA A 185 6.74 13.84 4.21
C ALA A 185 7.01 12.38 4.61
N LEU A 186 6.79 12.09 5.89
CA LEU A 186 6.80 10.75 6.45
C LEU A 186 5.37 10.37 6.82
N THR A 187 4.92 9.24 6.31
CA THR A 187 3.78 8.50 6.86
C THR A 187 4.33 7.25 7.52
N LEU A 188 3.88 6.94 8.74
CA LEU A 188 4.22 5.70 9.41
C LEU A 188 3.04 5.25 10.26
N LYS A 189 2.72 3.95 10.17
CA LYS A 189 1.68 3.28 10.93
C LYS A 189 2.23 1.99 11.53
N VAL A 190 1.83 1.68 12.76
CA VAL A 190 2.24 0.47 13.47
C VAL A 190 1.00 -0.20 14.04
N ASN A 191 0.79 -1.46 13.68
CA ASN A 191 -0.33 -2.29 14.12
C ASN A 191 0.21 -3.30 15.13
N THR A 192 -0.08 -3.09 16.41
CA THR A 192 0.45 -3.88 17.53
C THR A 192 -0.46 -5.06 17.91
N THR A 193 0.11 -6.08 18.52
CA THR A 193 -0.62 -7.22 19.10
C THR A 193 -0.04 -7.55 20.46
N GLY A 194 -0.90 -7.70 21.49
CA GLY A 194 -0.50 -8.12 22.84
C GLY A 194 0.12 -7.02 23.69
N VAL A 195 -0.11 -5.75 23.32
CA VAL A 195 0.30 -4.54 24.07
C VAL A 195 -0.84 -3.52 24.11
N GLU A 196 -2.08 -4.00 24.31
CA GLU A 196 -3.29 -3.16 24.36
C GLU A 196 -3.25 -2.10 25.47
N ASP A 197 -2.39 -2.30 26.49
CA ASP A 197 -2.13 -1.35 27.58
C ASP A 197 -0.93 -0.42 27.31
N ALA A 198 -0.38 -0.41 26.08
CA ALA A 198 0.70 0.46 25.67
C ALA A 198 0.35 1.93 25.95
N THR A 199 1.33 2.65 26.49
CA THR A 199 1.19 4.04 26.94
C THR A 199 1.83 5.03 25.99
N MET A 200 2.83 4.59 25.23
CA MET A 200 3.59 5.42 24.29
C MET A 200 4.17 4.56 23.18
N ALA A 201 4.36 5.15 22.01
CA ALA A 201 5.24 4.64 20.97
C ALA A 201 6.09 5.77 20.39
N HIS A 202 7.34 5.48 20.03
CA HIS A 202 8.27 6.46 19.52
C HIS A 202 9.07 5.95 18.33
N ILE A 203 9.38 6.83 17.38
CA ILE A 203 10.54 6.68 16.50
C ILE A 203 11.75 7.21 17.27
N HIS A 204 12.83 6.43 17.32
CA HIS A 204 14.10 6.80 17.91
C HIS A 204 15.20 6.86 16.85
N THR A 205 16.26 7.63 17.15
CA THR A 205 17.50 7.60 16.35
C THR A 205 18.53 6.67 16.99
N GLY A 206 18.78 5.53 16.38
CA GLY A 206 19.83 4.58 16.79
C GLY A 206 19.93 3.39 15.83
N PRO A 207 21.14 2.87 15.57
CA PRO A 207 21.31 1.68 14.74
C PRO A 207 20.81 0.42 15.47
N ILE A 208 20.75 -0.69 14.73
CA ILE A 208 20.42 -2.00 15.29
C ILE A 208 21.32 -2.33 16.49
N GLY A 209 20.70 -2.79 17.59
CA GLY A 209 21.42 -3.16 18.81
C GLY A 209 21.82 -2.00 19.73
N GLU A 210 21.55 -0.75 19.37
CA GLU A 210 21.82 0.42 20.22
C GLU A 210 20.53 1.21 20.54
N ASN A 211 20.49 1.82 21.72
CA ASN A 211 19.42 2.74 22.13
C ASN A 211 19.82 4.18 21.78
N GLY A 212 18.85 5.01 21.43
CA GLY A 212 19.10 6.44 21.23
C GLY A 212 17.90 7.33 21.54
N PRO A 213 18.02 8.65 21.29
CA PRO A 213 17.00 9.61 21.68
C PRO A 213 15.71 9.45 20.87
N VAL A 214 14.59 9.89 21.46
CA VAL A 214 13.30 10.00 20.76
C VAL A 214 13.44 11.04 19.64
N LEU A 215 13.02 10.67 18.44
CA LEU A 215 12.92 11.53 17.27
C LEU A 215 11.48 12.01 17.06
N VAL A 216 10.51 11.09 17.08
CA VAL A 216 9.08 11.39 16.90
C VAL A 216 8.27 10.60 17.93
N ALA A 217 7.31 11.25 18.59
CA ALA A 217 6.27 10.55 19.34
C ALA A 217 5.12 10.18 18.41
N LEU A 218 4.71 8.91 18.46
CA LEU A 218 3.55 8.44 17.72
C LEU A 218 2.27 8.75 18.50
N GLU A 219 1.19 8.95 17.76
CA GLU A 219 -0.17 9.11 18.26
C GLU A 219 -0.90 7.78 18.21
N GLN A 220 -1.55 7.42 19.31
CA GLN A 220 -2.46 6.27 19.35
C GLN A 220 -3.75 6.64 18.61
N SER A 221 -4.27 5.71 17.83
CA SER A 221 -5.58 5.85 17.21
C SER A 221 -6.68 5.90 18.26
N ILE A 222 -7.68 6.75 18.03
CA ILE A 222 -8.86 6.87 18.89
C ILE A 222 -9.84 5.71 18.70
N ASP A 223 -9.80 5.05 17.53
CA ASP A 223 -10.73 4.00 17.14
C ASP A 223 -10.17 2.59 17.43
N ASP A 224 -8.84 2.48 17.56
CA ASP A 224 -8.16 1.21 17.81
C ASP A 224 -6.89 1.42 18.65
N VAL A 225 -6.90 0.92 19.89
CA VAL A 225 -5.78 1.05 20.83
C VAL A 225 -4.49 0.38 20.35
N ASN A 226 -4.59 -0.53 19.38
CA ASN A 226 -3.45 -1.24 18.80
C ASN A 226 -2.81 -0.51 17.62
N VAL A 227 -3.34 0.63 17.19
CA VAL A 227 -2.81 1.36 16.03
C VAL A 227 -2.12 2.63 16.50
N TRP A 228 -0.87 2.80 16.07
CA TRP A 228 -0.06 3.99 16.32
C TRP A 228 0.37 4.60 14.99
N SER A 229 0.47 5.92 14.91
CA SER A 229 0.91 6.62 13.69
C SER A 229 1.72 7.86 14.01
N VAL A 230 2.54 8.31 13.07
CA VAL A 230 3.16 9.64 13.21
C VAL A 230 2.10 10.74 13.14
N PRO A 231 2.29 11.88 13.82
CA PRO A 231 1.41 13.03 13.66
C PRO A 231 1.27 13.46 12.20
N GLU A 232 0.10 13.94 11.81
CA GLU A 232 -0.15 14.45 10.46
C GLU A 232 0.86 15.56 10.09
N GLY A 233 1.39 15.49 8.87
CA GLY A 233 2.38 16.46 8.39
C GLY A 233 3.80 16.28 8.96
N THR A 234 4.09 15.15 9.63
CA THR A 234 5.45 14.82 10.03
C THR A 234 6.39 14.82 8.81
N THR A 235 7.51 15.53 8.94
CA THR A 235 8.53 15.60 7.90
C THR A 235 9.89 15.20 8.47
N LEU A 236 10.68 14.46 7.69
CA LEU A 236 12.08 14.17 8.00
C LEU A 236 12.95 14.86 6.96
N ASN A 237 13.78 15.82 7.40
CA ASN A 237 14.71 16.48 6.49
C ASN A 237 15.71 15.47 5.89
N ALA A 238 16.44 15.90 4.85
CA ALA A 238 17.35 15.03 4.12
C ALA A 238 18.44 14.37 4.98
N GLU A 239 18.89 15.04 6.05
CA GLU A 239 19.89 14.49 6.99
C GLU A 239 19.29 13.34 7.82
N ILE A 240 18.12 13.57 8.41
CA ILE A 240 17.40 12.58 9.19
C ILE A 240 16.98 11.40 8.30
N PHE A 241 16.50 11.67 7.08
CA PHE A 241 16.22 10.62 6.10
C PHE A 241 17.49 9.83 5.72
N GLY A 242 18.65 10.48 5.62
CA GLY A 242 19.91 9.77 5.40
C GLY A 242 20.23 8.77 6.51
N VAL A 243 19.89 9.10 7.76
CA VAL A 243 19.98 8.18 8.89
C VAL A 243 18.96 7.04 8.75
N LEU A 244 17.69 7.35 8.46
CA LEU A 244 16.65 6.34 8.20
C LEU A 244 17.07 5.36 7.10
N ALA A 245 17.51 5.87 5.95
CA ALA A 245 17.92 5.09 4.79
C ALA A 245 19.17 4.22 5.05
N SER A 246 19.90 4.48 6.14
CA SER A 246 21.02 3.66 6.60
C SER A 246 20.64 2.66 7.71
N GLY A 247 19.34 2.49 7.99
CA GLY A 247 18.84 1.66 9.08
C GLY A 247 19.13 2.26 10.46
N GLY A 248 19.16 3.59 10.57
CA GLY A 248 19.51 4.31 11.80
C GLY A 248 18.31 4.74 12.66
N HIS A 249 17.09 4.30 12.32
CA HIS A 249 15.88 4.61 13.10
C HIS A 249 15.09 3.35 13.43
N TYR A 250 14.48 3.33 14.61
CA TYR A 250 13.62 2.24 15.05
C TYR A 250 12.35 2.77 15.69
N VAL A 251 11.28 1.98 15.62
CA VAL A 251 10.09 2.18 16.44
C VAL A 251 10.21 1.37 17.72
N ASN A 252 9.77 1.95 18.84
CA ASN A 252 9.60 1.28 20.11
C ASN A 252 8.19 1.53 20.66
N VAL A 253 7.58 0.52 21.27
CA VAL A 253 6.27 0.61 21.96
C VAL A 253 6.46 0.28 23.44
N HIS A 254 5.90 1.11 24.32
CA HIS A 254 6.12 1.08 25.76
C HIS A 254 4.84 0.68 26.50
N THR A 255 4.91 -0.34 27.34
CA THR A 255 3.82 -0.74 28.25
C THR A 255 4.18 -0.40 29.71
N PRO A 256 3.22 -0.40 30.64
CA PRO A 256 3.49 -0.24 32.06
C PRO A 256 4.47 -1.29 32.61
N ALA A 257 4.43 -2.52 32.09
CA ALA A 257 5.34 -3.60 32.47
C ALA A 257 6.77 -3.37 31.93
N HIS A 258 6.88 -2.73 30.77
CA HIS A 258 8.15 -2.46 30.09
C HIS A 258 8.26 -0.97 29.71
N PRO A 259 8.47 -0.08 30.70
CA PRO A 259 8.46 1.38 30.46
C PRO A 259 9.61 1.84 29.55
N SER A 260 10.71 1.09 29.49
CA SER A 260 11.82 1.35 28.55
C SER A 260 11.56 0.83 27.13
N GLY A 261 10.48 0.08 26.92
CA GLY A 261 10.11 -0.54 25.65
C GLY A 261 9.82 -2.03 25.79
N GLU A 262 8.68 -2.49 25.27
CA GLU A 262 8.29 -3.90 25.20
C GLU A 262 8.67 -4.52 23.85
N ILE A 263 8.37 -3.84 22.74
CA ILE A 263 8.66 -4.30 21.37
C ILE A 263 9.35 -3.21 20.54
N ARG A 264 10.37 -3.62 19.76
CA ARG A 264 11.18 -2.74 18.92
C ARG A 264 11.26 -3.29 17.52
N GLY A 265 11.32 -2.41 16.52
CA GLY A 265 11.51 -2.74 15.11
C GLY A 265 12.37 -1.71 14.41
N GLN A 266 13.44 -2.14 13.75
CA GLN A 266 14.27 -1.25 12.94
C GLN A 266 13.51 -0.88 11.65
N ILE A 267 13.64 0.37 11.22
CA ILE A 267 13.10 0.86 9.94
C ILE A 267 14.22 0.74 8.90
N GLU A 268 14.22 -0.33 8.11
CA GLU A 268 15.26 -0.65 7.12
C GLU A 268 14.70 -1.33 5.87
#